data_AF-A0A172M5L3-F1
#
_entry.id   AF-A0A172M5L3-F1
#
_cell.length_a   1.000
_cell.length_b   1.000
_cell.length_c   1.000
_cell.angle_alpha   90.00
_cell.angle_beta   90.00
_cell.angle_gamma   90.00
#
_symmetry.space_group_name_H-M   'P 1'
#
loop_
_entity.id
_entity.type
_entity.pdbx_description
1 polymer ?
#
loop_
_entity_poly.entity_id
_entity_poly.type
_entity_poly.pdbx_seq_one_letter_code
_entity_poly.pdbx_strand_id
1 'polypeptide(L)'
;GPAKDWECHCGKYKRVRHRGIVCERCGVEVTESRVRRHRMGYIKLAAPVAHVWYLKGIPSYISILLDMPLRDVEQIVYFNSYVVLSPGNAETLTYKQLLSEDQWLEIEDQIYSEDSQLQGVEVGIGAEALLRLLADINLEQEAESLREEIGNAKGQKRAKLIKRLRVIDNFIATGSKPEWMVMAVIPVIPPDLRPMVQLDGGRFATSDLNDLYRRVINRNNRLARLQEIL
;
A
#
# COMPACT_ATOMS: atom_id res chain seq x y z
N GLY A 1 0.52 -1.05 -26.42
CA GLY A 1 -0.12 -0.44 -27.61
C GLY A 1 0.93 -0.21 -28.68
N PRO A 2 0.54 -0.06 -29.96
CA PRO A 2 1.46 0.11 -31.07
C PRO A 2 2.10 1.51 -31.11
N ALA A 3 3.34 1.61 -31.59
CA ALA A 3 4.05 2.88 -31.70
C ALA A 3 3.61 3.72 -32.92
N LYS A 4 3.09 3.06 -33.96
CA LYS A 4 2.54 3.66 -35.19
C LYS A 4 1.11 3.17 -35.38
N ASP A 5 0.28 3.97 -36.03
CA ASP A 5 -1.12 3.61 -36.28
C ASP A 5 -1.21 2.36 -37.17
N TRP A 6 -2.07 1.42 -36.77
CA TRP A 6 -2.37 0.21 -37.55
C TRP A 6 -1.15 -0.65 -37.91
N GLU A 7 -0.10 -0.61 -37.09
CA GLU A 7 1.13 -1.37 -37.30
C GLU A 7 1.61 -2.01 -35.99
N CYS A 8 1.84 -3.32 -36.00
CA CYS A 8 2.47 -4.01 -34.87
C CYS A 8 3.96 -3.66 -34.76
N HIS A 9 4.56 -3.80 -33.57
CA HIS A 9 5.96 -3.41 -33.34
C HIS A 9 6.99 -4.09 -34.27
N CYS A 10 6.78 -5.38 -34.60
CA CYS A 10 7.70 -6.11 -35.49
C CYS A 10 7.43 -5.92 -36.99
N GLY A 11 6.35 -5.23 -37.36
CA GLY A 11 5.96 -5.02 -38.76
C GLY A 11 5.32 -6.21 -39.49
N LYS A 12 5.06 -7.37 -38.84
CA LYS A 12 4.35 -8.53 -39.44
C LYS A 12 2.97 -8.14 -39.95
N TYR A 13 2.18 -7.49 -39.09
CA TYR A 13 0.86 -6.98 -39.41
C TYR A 13 0.91 -5.45 -39.59
N LYS A 14 0.47 -4.99 -40.77
CA LYS A 14 0.40 -3.58 -41.16
C LYS A 14 -0.93 -3.26 -41.83
N ARG A 15 -1.35 -2.00 -41.74
CA ARG A 15 -2.58 -1.44 -42.32
C ARG A 15 -3.85 -1.86 -41.57
N VAL A 16 -4.92 -1.10 -41.80
CA VAL A 16 -6.21 -1.19 -41.11
C VAL A 16 -6.87 -2.58 -41.24
N ARG A 17 -6.55 -3.35 -42.30
CA ARG A 17 -7.13 -4.68 -42.54
C ARG A 17 -6.90 -5.70 -41.41
N HIS A 18 -5.87 -5.49 -40.58
CA HIS A 18 -5.53 -6.37 -39.46
C HIS A 18 -5.98 -5.79 -38.10
N ARG A 19 -6.93 -4.83 -38.10
CA ARG A 19 -7.48 -4.21 -36.89
C ARG A 19 -7.90 -5.26 -35.86
N GLY A 20 -7.46 -5.07 -34.62
CA GLY A 20 -7.82 -5.93 -33.49
C GLY A 20 -7.03 -7.25 -33.39
N ILE A 21 -6.18 -7.56 -34.37
CA ILE A 21 -5.31 -8.75 -34.31
C ILE A 21 -4.15 -8.47 -33.35
N VAL A 22 -3.92 -9.38 -32.41
CA VAL A 22 -2.74 -9.39 -31.54
C VAL A 22 -1.63 -10.16 -32.24
N CYS A 23 -0.47 -9.52 -32.44
CA CYS A 23 0.63 -10.16 -33.13
C CYS A 23 1.26 -11.29 -32.29
N GLU A 24 1.32 -12.50 -32.82
CA GLU A 24 1.96 -13.66 -32.15
C GLU A 24 3.45 -13.45 -31.85
N ARG A 25 4.13 -12.62 -32.66
CA ARG A 25 5.59 -12.44 -32.55
C ARG A 25 6.01 -11.41 -31.50
N CYS A 26 5.21 -10.36 -31.31
CA CYS A 26 5.54 -9.26 -30.39
C CYS A 26 4.44 -8.95 -29.35
N GLY A 27 3.31 -9.64 -29.38
CA GLY A 27 2.17 -9.42 -28.48
C GLY A 27 1.45 -8.07 -28.66
N VAL A 28 1.85 -7.26 -29.66
CA VAL A 28 1.24 -5.93 -29.87
C VAL A 28 -0.01 -6.05 -30.73
N GLU A 29 -1.12 -5.58 -30.18
CA GLU A 29 -2.39 -5.40 -30.89
C GLU A 29 -2.30 -4.31 -31.95
N VAL A 30 -2.83 -4.59 -33.15
CA VAL A 30 -2.94 -3.65 -34.26
C VAL A 30 -4.15 -2.73 -34.04
N THR A 31 -3.88 -1.52 -33.58
CA THR A 31 -4.86 -0.46 -33.29
C THR A 31 -4.23 0.92 -33.51
N GLU A 32 -4.94 1.99 -33.18
CA GLU A 32 -4.39 3.36 -33.23
C GLU A 32 -3.32 3.56 -32.14
N SER A 33 -2.28 4.33 -32.44
CA SER A 33 -1.21 4.64 -31.48
C SER A 33 -1.73 5.44 -30.28
N ARG A 34 -2.83 6.21 -30.46
CA ARG A 34 -3.50 7.00 -29.40
C ARG A 34 -3.86 6.19 -28.16
N VAL A 35 -4.06 4.87 -28.28
CA VAL A 35 -4.31 4.02 -27.11
C VAL A 35 -3.16 4.06 -26.10
N ARG A 36 -1.93 4.42 -26.50
CA ARG A 36 -0.76 4.58 -25.63
C ARG A 36 -0.86 5.78 -24.68
N ARG A 37 -1.81 6.69 -24.91
CA ARG A 37 -2.14 7.79 -23.98
C ARG A 37 -3.19 7.39 -22.94
N HIS A 38 -3.95 6.32 -23.17
CA HIS A 38 -5.09 5.94 -22.33
C HIS A 38 -4.88 4.63 -21.57
N ARG A 39 -4.15 3.66 -22.14
CA ARG A 39 -3.92 2.36 -21.51
C ARG A 39 -2.88 2.47 -20.39
N MET A 40 -3.31 2.18 -19.17
CA MET A 40 -2.46 2.11 -17.98
C MET A 40 -1.84 0.71 -17.83
N GLY A 41 -0.71 0.65 -17.14
CA GLY A 41 -0.16 -0.60 -16.62
C GLY A 41 -0.27 -0.65 -15.11
N TYR A 42 0.23 -1.71 -14.49
CA TYR A 42 0.41 -1.76 -13.05
C TYR A 42 1.69 -2.53 -12.69
N ILE A 43 2.20 -2.29 -11.49
CA ILE A 43 3.29 -3.03 -10.86
C ILE A 43 2.70 -3.74 -9.65
N LYS A 44 2.76 -5.07 -9.64
CA LYS A 44 2.45 -5.85 -8.43
C LYS A 44 3.63 -5.74 -7.47
N LEU A 45 3.37 -5.28 -6.25
CA LEU A 45 4.41 -5.12 -5.24
C LEU A 45 4.71 -6.47 -4.57
N ALA A 46 5.96 -6.68 -4.21
CA ALA A 46 6.43 -7.86 -3.48
C ALA A 46 6.02 -7.82 -1.99
N ALA A 47 5.93 -6.62 -1.44
CA ALA A 47 5.37 -6.35 -0.11
C ALA A 47 4.42 -5.13 -0.22
N PRO A 48 3.34 -5.08 0.57
CA PRO A 48 2.44 -3.93 0.58
C PRO A 48 3.16 -2.67 1.07
N VAL A 49 2.70 -1.50 0.63
CA VAL A 49 3.29 -0.21 0.96
C VAL A 49 2.20 0.78 1.36
N ALA A 50 2.36 1.43 2.51
CA ALA A 50 1.45 2.48 2.97
C ALA A 50 1.47 3.68 2.02
N HIS A 51 0.29 4.14 1.60
CA HIS A 51 0.21 5.29 0.70
C HIS A 51 0.52 6.60 1.46
N VAL A 52 1.53 7.33 0.96
CA VAL A 52 2.13 8.47 1.65
C VAL A 52 1.14 9.59 2.02
N TRP A 53 0.11 9.83 1.20
CA TRP A 53 -0.89 10.88 1.52
C TRP A 53 -1.76 10.54 2.73
N TYR A 54 -2.08 9.27 2.95
CA TYR A 54 -2.89 8.87 4.12
C TYR A 54 -2.05 8.72 5.38
N LEU A 55 -0.74 8.45 5.21
CA LEU A 55 0.22 8.38 6.30
C LEU A 55 0.70 9.76 6.75
N LYS A 56 1.33 10.53 5.85
CA LYS A 56 1.97 11.84 6.17
C LYS A 56 1.08 13.06 5.90
N GLY A 57 -0.14 12.85 5.41
CA GLY A 57 -1.09 13.94 5.23
C GLY A 57 -1.40 14.64 6.56
N ILE A 58 -1.80 15.91 6.49
CA ILE A 58 -2.27 16.67 7.64
C ILE A 58 -3.78 16.89 7.46
N PRO A 59 -4.65 16.20 8.21
CA PRO A 59 -4.35 15.16 9.19
C PRO A 59 -4.07 13.78 8.56
N SER A 60 -3.43 12.89 9.32
CA SER A 60 -3.16 11.50 8.90
C SER A 60 -4.39 10.63 9.14
N TYR A 61 -4.98 10.11 8.07
CA TYR A 61 -6.18 9.27 8.16
C TYR A 61 -5.90 7.93 8.82
N ILE A 62 -4.73 7.34 8.57
CA ILE A 62 -4.32 6.05 9.18
C ILE A 62 -4.21 6.21 10.70
N SER A 63 -3.53 7.27 11.16
CA SER A 63 -3.39 7.57 12.59
C SER A 63 -4.73 7.81 13.26
N ILE A 64 -5.64 8.56 12.63
CA ILE A 64 -6.99 8.81 13.18
C ILE A 64 -7.79 7.50 13.30
N LEU A 65 -7.77 6.65 12.28
CA LEU A 65 -8.54 5.40 12.28
C LEU A 65 -8.02 4.42 13.34
N LEU A 66 -6.70 4.28 13.46
CA LEU A 66 -6.07 3.39 14.43
C LEU A 66 -6.12 3.92 15.87
N ASP A 67 -6.45 5.20 16.06
CA ASP A 67 -6.34 5.96 17.31
C ASP A 67 -4.92 5.99 17.90
N MET A 68 -3.91 5.87 17.04
CA MET A 68 -2.50 5.92 17.41
C MET A 68 -1.90 7.27 17.01
N PRO A 69 -0.91 7.81 17.74
CA PRO A 69 -0.24 9.03 17.30
C PRO A 69 0.58 8.76 16.02
N LEU A 70 0.71 9.77 15.17
CA LEU A 70 1.39 9.63 13.88
C LEU A 70 2.83 9.09 14.01
N ARG A 71 3.56 9.52 15.05
CA ARG A 71 4.93 9.09 15.30
C ARG A 71 5.03 7.57 15.45
N ASP A 72 4.09 6.96 16.15
CA ASP A 72 4.09 5.53 16.43
C ASP A 72 3.75 4.74 15.17
N VAL A 73 2.79 5.23 14.38
CA VAL A 73 2.47 4.65 13.06
C VAL A 73 3.68 4.73 12.12
N GLU A 74 4.43 5.84 12.12
CA GLU A 74 5.66 5.96 11.34
C GLU A 74 6.74 4.99 11.82
N GLN A 75 6.90 4.76 13.13
CA GLN A 75 7.86 3.79 13.66
C GLN A 75 7.58 2.37 13.15
N ILE A 76 6.30 1.97 13.09
CA ILE A 76 5.89 0.68 12.54
C ILE A 76 6.24 0.60 11.04
N VAL A 77 5.85 1.61 10.25
CA VAL A 77 6.06 1.64 8.79
C VAL A 77 7.55 1.62 8.41
N TYR A 78 8.39 2.30 9.20
CA TYR A 78 9.83 2.41 8.95
C TYR A 78 10.64 1.28 9.58
N PHE A 79 9.99 0.21 10.06
CA PHE A 79 10.66 -0.94 10.67
C PHE A 79 11.50 -0.60 11.91
N ASN A 80 11.11 0.42 12.68
CA ASN A 80 11.78 0.79 13.93
C ASN A 80 11.18 0.13 15.17
N SER A 81 9.89 -0.24 15.10
CA SER A 81 9.18 -0.84 16.23
C SER A 81 8.15 -1.82 15.71
N TYR A 82 7.94 -2.87 16.49
CA TYR A 82 6.91 -3.86 16.24
C TYR A 82 5.58 -3.39 16.83
N VAL A 83 4.48 -3.95 16.34
CA VAL A 83 3.14 -3.72 16.89
C VAL A 83 2.44 -5.04 17.15
N VAL A 84 1.79 -5.14 18.30
CA VAL A 84 0.99 -6.32 18.67
C VAL A 84 -0.30 -6.34 17.86
N LEU A 85 -0.46 -7.38 17.03
CA LEU A 85 -1.64 -7.65 16.22
C LEU A 85 -2.65 -8.52 16.98
N SER A 86 -2.16 -9.51 17.73
CA SER A 86 -2.97 -10.32 18.64
C SER A 86 -2.16 -10.57 19.92
N PRO A 87 -2.66 -10.19 21.10
CA PRO A 87 -1.98 -10.49 22.37
C PRO A 87 -2.10 -11.96 22.79
N GLY A 88 -2.95 -12.76 22.12
CA GLY A 88 -3.15 -14.17 22.47
C GLY A 88 -3.62 -14.34 23.93
N ASN A 89 -2.95 -15.20 24.66
CA ASN A 89 -3.16 -15.42 26.10
C ASN A 89 -2.14 -14.70 27.00
N ALA A 90 -1.30 -13.81 26.45
CA ALA A 90 -0.34 -13.04 27.22
C ALA A 90 -1.06 -11.88 27.95
N GLU A 91 -1.12 -11.92 29.28
CA GLU A 91 -1.72 -10.83 30.08
C GLU A 91 -0.89 -9.52 30.03
N THR A 92 0.39 -9.63 29.71
CA THR A 92 1.32 -8.49 29.64
C THR A 92 1.20 -7.67 28.36
N LEU A 93 0.58 -8.22 27.32
CA LEU A 93 0.49 -7.60 26.00
C LEU A 93 -0.91 -7.06 25.74
N THR A 94 -0.94 -5.90 25.10
CA THR A 94 -2.19 -5.24 24.69
C THR A 94 -2.21 -5.04 23.18
N TYR A 95 -3.40 -5.14 22.59
CA TYR A 95 -3.58 -4.89 21.16
C TYR A 95 -3.12 -3.46 20.79
N LYS A 96 -2.42 -3.31 19.65
CA LYS A 96 -1.77 -2.07 19.17
C LYS A 96 -0.64 -1.52 20.04
N GLN A 97 -0.17 -2.27 21.03
CA GLN A 97 1.02 -1.90 21.79
C GLN A 97 2.26 -1.93 20.88
N LEU A 98 3.12 -0.92 21.01
CA LEU A 98 4.42 -0.93 20.36
C LEU A 98 5.45 -1.67 21.21
N LEU A 99 6.30 -2.44 20.55
CA LEU A 99 7.41 -3.16 21.16
C LEU A 99 8.71 -2.72 20.48
N SER A 100 9.75 -2.49 21.29
CA SER A 100 11.12 -2.38 20.76
C SER A 100 11.63 -3.76 20.30
N GLU A 101 12.73 -3.76 19.57
CA GLU A 101 13.39 -5.01 19.15
C GLU A 101 13.77 -5.88 20.35
N ASP A 102 14.40 -5.29 21.38
CA ASP A 102 14.78 -6.01 22.60
C ASP A 102 13.56 -6.61 23.32
N GLN A 103 12.47 -5.85 23.44
CA GLN A 103 11.24 -6.34 24.07
C GLN A 103 10.62 -7.48 23.28
N TRP A 104 10.61 -7.38 21.95
CA TRP A 104 10.12 -8.46 21.10
C TRP A 104 10.97 -9.72 21.25
N LEU A 105 12.29 -9.60 21.28
CA LEU A 105 13.21 -10.73 21.49
C LEU A 105 12.94 -11.43 22.84
N GLU A 106 12.77 -10.66 23.91
CA GLU A 106 12.43 -11.23 25.23
C GLU A 106 11.11 -12.00 25.23
N ILE A 107 10.10 -11.48 24.53
CA ILE A 107 8.79 -12.14 24.39
C ILE A 107 8.91 -13.37 23.50
N GLU A 108 9.67 -13.29 22.41
CA GLU A 108 9.89 -14.39 21.48
C GLU A 108 10.61 -15.56 22.19
N ASP A 109 11.65 -15.27 22.98
CA ASP A 109 12.35 -16.26 23.81
C ASP A 109 11.40 -16.91 24.83
N GLN A 110 10.50 -16.13 25.43
CA GLN A 110 9.48 -16.67 26.33
C GLN A 110 8.49 -17.58 25.60
N ILE A 111 8.06 -17.25 24.38
CA ILE A 111 7.14 -18.07 23.58
C ILE A 111 7.76 -19.42 23.24
N TYR A 112 9.05 -19.47 22.90
CA TYR A 112 9.74 -20.70 22.52
C TYR A 112 10.38 -21.47 23.69
N SER A 113 10.27 -20.98 24.92
CA SER A 113 10.74 -21.72 26.10
C SER A 113 9.94 -23.01 26.33
N GLU A 114 10.62 -24.08 26.79
CA GLU A 114 10.03 -25.42 26.94
C GLU A 114 8.82 -25.45 27.91
N ASP A 115 8.78 -24.51 28.87
CA ASP A 115 7.72 -24.36 29.87
C ASP A 115 6.65 -23.30 29.48
N SER A 116 6.70 -22.75 28.26
CA SER A 116 5.83 -21.66 27.88
C SER A 116 4.38 -22.07 27.74
N GLN A 117 3.50 -21.33 28.41
CA GLN A 117 2.06 -21.40 28.18
C GLN A 117 1.59 -20.39 27.14
N LEU A 118 2.47 -19.52 26.62
CA LEU A 118 2.10 -18.45 25.71
C LEU A 118 1.73 -19.01 24.33
N GLN A 119 0.53 -18.72 23.86
CA GLN A 119 -0.01 -19.16 22.57
C GLN A 119 -0.82 -18.04 21.91
N GLY A 120 -0.71 -17.94 20.59
CA GLY A 120 -1.51 -17.02 19.78
C GLY A 120 -1.08 -15.55 19.85
N VAL A 121 0.14 -15.27 20.33
CA VAL A 121 0.76 -13.94 20.24
C VAL A 121 1.18 -13.70 18.79
N GLU A 122 0.60 -12.70 18.15
CA GLU A 122 0.99 -12.24 16.82
C GLU A 122 1.50 -10.82 16.90
N VAL A 123 2.73 -10.62 16.43
CA VAL A 123 3.39 -9.32 16.36
C VAL A 123 3.81 -9.08 14.91
N GLY A 124 3.60 -7.85 14.44
CA GLY A 124 3.90 -7.47 13.08
C GLY A 124 4.75 -6.20 13.00
N ILE A 125 5.34 -5.97 11.84
CA ILE A 125 6.08 -4.74 11.53
C ILE A 125 5.80 -4.29 10.09
N GLY A 126 6.10 -3.03 9.80
CA GLY A 126 5.97 -2.49 8.45
C GLY A 126 4.53 -2.25 8.01
N ALA A 127 4.36 -2.10 6.69
CA ALA A 127 3.05 -1.84 6.09
C ALA A 127 2.11 -3.06 6.11
N GLU A 128 2.64 -4.27 6.25
CA GLU A 128 1.84 -5.50 6.42
C GLU A 128 1.09 -5.49 7.75
N ALA A 129 1.76 -5.10 8.83
CA ALA A 129 1.11 -4.94 10.13
C ALA A 129 0.00 -3.88 10.08
N LEU A 130 0.25 -2.73 9.42
CA LEU A 130 -0.79 -1.73 9.24
C LEU A 130 -1.97 -2.24 8.42
N LEU A 131 -1.72 -3.00 7.36
CA LEU A 131 -2.78 -3.61 6.55
C LEU A 131 -3.68 -4.48 7.42
N ARG A 132 -3.09 -5.32 8.27
CA ARG A 132 -3.82 -6.18 9.22
C ARG A 132 -4.64 -5.37 10.21
N LEU A 133 -4.00 -4.42 10.91
CA LEU A 133 -4.67 -3.55 11.88
C LEU A 133 -5.85 -2.78 11.27
N LEU A 134 -5.73 -2.33 10.02
CA LEU A 134 -6.79 -1.61 9.32
C LEU A 134 -7.93 -2.54 8.87
N ALA A 135 -7.60 -3.76 8.44
CA ALA A 135 -8.57 -4.77 8.01
C ALA A 135 -9.39 -5.32 9.19
N ASP A 136 -8.83 -5.34 10.40
CA ASP A 136 -9.48 -5.83 11.60
C ASP A 136 -10.47 -4.80 12.21
N ILE A 137 -10.54 -3.58 11.66
CA ILE A 137 -11.48 -2.54 12.14
C ILE A 137 -12.88 -2.84 11.61
N ASN A 138 -13.81 -3.14 12.53
CA ASN A 138 -15.23 -3.12 12.23
C ASN A 138 -15.76 -1.67 12.34
N LEU A 139 -15.98 -1.03 11.19
CA LEU A 139 -16.35 0.39 11.12
C LEU A 139 -17.69 0.68 11.79
N GLU A 140 -18.68 -0.19 11.62
CA GLU A 140 -20.02 -0.02 12.18
C GLU A 140 -19.99 -0.11 13.71
N GLN A 141 -19.28 -1.10 14.26
CA GLN A 141 -19.13 -1.27 15.71
C GLN A 141 -18.36 -0.12 16.34
N GLU A 142 -17.26 0.31 15.70
CA GLU A 142 -16.47 1.47 16.17
C GLU A 142 -17.25 2.78 16.07
N ALA A 143 -18.09 2.96 15.06
CA ALA A 143 -18.94 4.14 14.96
C ALA A 143 -19.92 4.22 16.14
N GLU A 144 -20.52 3.09 16.52
CA GLU A 144 -21.48 3.05 17.63
C GLU A 144 -20.80 3.28 18.98
N SER A 145 -19.67 2.62 19.26
CA SER A 145 -18.90 2.84 20.49
C SER A 145 -18.46 4.29 20.63
N LEU A 146 -18.02 4.91 19.53
CA LEU A 146 -17.63 6.32 19.51
C LEU A 146 -18.80 7.26 19.81
N ARG A 147 -20.02 6.97 19.34
CA ARG A 147 -21.20 7.80 19.64
C ARG A 147 -21.53 7.77 21.13
N GLU A 148 -21.42 6.62 21.77
CA GLU A 148 -21.59 6.48 23.23
C GLU A 148 -20.51 7.25 24.00
N GLU A 149 -19.24 7.08 23.62
CA GLU A 149 -18.11 7.76 24.26
C GLU A 149 -18.20 9.30 24.14
N ILE A 150 -18.67 9.81 23.01
CA ILE A 150 -18.85 11.25 22.78
C ILE A 150 -19.89 11.84 23.75
N GLY A 151 -20.92 11.08 24.13
CA GLY A 151 -21.91 11.49 25.12
C GLY A 151 -21.30 11.77 26.49
N ASN A 152 -20.32 10.96 26.89
CA ASN A 152 -19.65 11.04 28.19
C ASN A 152 -18.41 11.95 28.17
N ALA A 153 -17.79 12.18 27.01
CA ALA A 153 -16.58 12.96 26.87
C ALA A 153 -16.82 14.48 26.93
N LYS A 154 -15.86 15.23 27.49
CA LYS A 154 -15.85 16.70 27.51
C LYS A 154 -14.53 17.26 26.96
N GLY A 155 -14.55 18.53 26.54
CA GLY A 155 -13.35 19.28 26.12
C GLY A 155 -12.63 18.69 24.90
N GLN A 156 -11.30 18.64 24.97
CA GLN A 156 -10.44 18.17 23.87
C GLN A 156 -10.66 16.70 23.49
N LYS A 157 -10.95 15.82 24.47
CA LYS A 157 -11.23 14.40 24.21
C LYS A 157 -12.45 14.25 23.30
N ARG A 158 -13.54 14.98 23.59
CA ARG A 158 -14.74 14.99 22.76
C ARG A 158 -14.44 15.46 21.33
N ALA A 159 -13.63 16.51 21.17
CA ALA A 159 -13.26 17.00 19.84
C ALA A 159 -12.44 15.97 19.04
N LYS A 160 -11.56 15.19 19.69
CA LYS A 160 -10.81 14.10 19.05
C LYS A 160 -11.75 12.99 18.58
N LEU A 161 -12.67 12.54 19.45
CA LEU A 161 -13.63 11.48 19.13
C LEU A 161 -14.56 11.89 17.98
N ILE A 162 -15.05 13.14 17.96
CA ILE A 162 -15.88 13.65 16.84
C ILE A 162 -15.11 13.62 15.51
N LYS A 163 -13.82 13.98 15.51
CA LYS A 163 -12.99 13.92 14.29
C LYS A 163 -12.82 12.47 13.81
N ARG A 164 -12.61 11.52 14.72
CA ARG A 164 -12.49 10.09 14.39
C ARG A 164 -13.81 9.54 13.84
N LEU A 165 -14.92 9.78 14.53
CA LEU A 165 -16.25 9.38 14.09
C LEU A 165 -16.58 9.92 12.69
N ARG A 166 -16.27 11.20 12.43
CA ARG A 166 -16.49 11.80 11.10
C ARG A 166 -15.73 11.08 9.98
N VAL A 167 -14.50 10.63 10.26
CA VAL A 167 -13.72 9.86 9.27
C VAL A 167 -14.38 8.50 9.04
N ILE A 168 -14.76 7.79 10.11
CA ILE A 168 -15.42 6.48 10.03
C ILE A 168 -16.75 6.57 9.28
N ASP A 169 -17.60 7.54 9.60
CA ASP A 169 -18.89 7.76 8.91
C ASP A 169 -18.68 7.99 7.40
N ASN A 170 -17.61 8.69 7.00
CA ASN A 170 -17.28 8.86 5.58
C ASN A 170 -16.87 7.55 4.90
N PHE A 171 -16.12 6.68 5.60
CA PHE A 171 -15.78 5.35 5.07
C PHE A 171 -17.03 4.49 4.90
N ILE A 172 -17.91 4.46 5.90
CA ILE A 172 -19.19 3.74 5.85
C ILE A 172 -20.06 4.27 4.70
N ALA A 173 -20.22 5.59 4.59
CA ALA A 173 -21.07 6.21 3.56
C ALA A 173 -20.57 5.96 2.13
N THR A 174 -19.25 5.85 1.93
CA THR A 174 -18.66 5.59 0.62
C THR A 174 -18.48 4.10 0.30
N GLY A 175 -18.63 3.22 1.29
CA GLY A 175 -18.29 1.81 1.18
C GLY A 175 -16.79 1.56 0.92
N SER A 176 -15.95 2.57 1.18
CA SER A 176 -14.51 2.45 1.04
C SER A 176 -13.97 1.61 2.20
N LYS A 177 -12.95 0.81 1.94
CA LYS A 177 -12.33 0.01 3.01
C LYS A 177 -11.04 0.64 3.54
N PRO A 178 -10.80 0.67 4.86
CA PRO A 178 -9.61 1.29 5.44
C PRO A 178 -8.30 0.71 4.91
N GLU A 179 -8.25 -0.60 4.67
CA GLU A 179 -7.07 -1.31 4.19
C GLU A 179 -6.61 -0.84 2.79
N TRP A 180 -7.47 -0.19 1.99
CA TRP A 180 -7.11 0.35 0.68
C TRP A 180 -6.10 1.50 0.74
N MET A 181 -5.89 2.10 1.92
CA MET A 181 -4.81 3.06 2.14
C MET A 181 -3.41 2.41 2.09
N VAL A 182 -3.35 1.08 2.14
CA VAL A 182 -2.14 0.30 1.94
C VAL A 182 -2.21 -0.37 0.57
N MET A 183 -1.23 -0.10 -0.29
CA MET A 183 -1.23 -0.56 -1.67
C MET A 183 -0.45 -1.86 -1.81
N ALA A 184 -1.06 -2.87 -2.44
CA ALA A 184 -0.36 -4.05 -2.96
C ALA A 184 0.01 -3.91 -4.45
N VAL A 185 -0.57 -2.94 -5.14
CA VAL A 185 -0.39 -2.71 -6.58
C VAL A 185 -0.27 -1.21 -6.84
N ILE A 186 0.70 -0.82 -7.67
CA ILE A 186 0.90 0.58 -8.09
C ILE A 186 0.53 0.74 -9.57
N PRO A 187 -0.40 1.66 -9.92
CA PRO A 187 -0.70 1.94 -11.32
C PRO A 187 0.47 2.67 -12.00
N VAL A 188 0.70 2.34 -13.27
CA VAL A 188 1.73 2.95 -14.12
C VAL A 188 1.07 3.86 -15.15
N ILE A 189 1.45 5.13 -15.13
CA ILE A 189 0.95 6.15 -16.03
C ILE A 189 1.28 5.76 -17.50
N PRO A 190 0.35 5.99 -18.45
CA PRO A 190 0.56 5.72 -19.86
C PRO A 190 1.85 6.34 -20.43
N PRO A 191 2.57 5.65 -21.32
CA PRO A 191 3.88 6.08 -21.82
C PRO A 191 3.87 7.45 -22.51
N ASP A 192 2.79 7.84 -23.18
CA ASP A 192 2.71 9.13 -23.87
C ASP A 192 2.60 10.32 -22.91
N LEU A 193 2.26 10.07 -21.63
CA LEU A 193 2.29 11.06 -20.56
C LEU A 193 3.67 11.13 -19.87
N ARG A 194 4.60 10.23 -20.22
CA ARG A 194 5.99 10.18 -19.73
C ARG A 194 6.98 9.92 -20.88
N PRO A 195 6.99 10.77 -21.92
CA PRO A 195 7.75 10.51 -23.14
C PRO A 195 9.26 10.48 -22.89
N MET A 196 9.96 9.76 -23.76
CA MET A 196 11.40 9.86 -23.94
C MET A 196 11.63 10.41 -25.35
N VAL A 197 12.23 11.59 -25.45
CA VAL A 197 12.42 12.30 -26.71
C VAL A 197 13.89 12.23 -27.09
N GLN A 198 14.15 11.80 -28.32
CA GLN A 198 15.50 11.84 -28.87
C GLN A 198 15.85 13.29 -29.24
N LEU A 199 16.98 13.77 -28.75
CA LEU A 199 17.57 15.06 -29.09
C LEU A 199 18.66 14.87 -30.16
N ASP A 200 19.06 15.99 -30.77
CA ASP A 200 20.19 16.02 -31.69
C ASP A 200 21.47 15.51 -31.01
N GLY A 201 22.29 14.78 -31.77
CA GLY A 201 23.51 14.15 -31.24
C GLY A 201 23.28 12.87 -30.44
N GLY A 202 22.11 12.21 -30.57
CA GLY A 202 21.86 10.88 -30.00
C GLY A 202 21.58 10.85 -28.50
N ARG A 203 21.39 12.03 -27.88
CA ARG A 203 20.97 12.14 -26.48
C ARG A 203 19.47 11.89 -26.35
N PHE A 204 19.02 11.50 -25.16
CA PHE A 204 17.60 11.36 -24.85
C PHE A 204 17.23 12.28 -23.70
N ALA A 205 16.15 13.03 -23.87
CA ALA A 205 15.46 13.71 -22.78
C ALA A 205 14.40 12.76 -22.22
N THR A 206 14.43 12.54 -20.91
CA THR A 206 13.52 11.62 -20.21
C THR A 206 12.78 12.34 -19.10
N SER A 207 11.50 12.04 -18.92
CA SER A 207 10.74 12.49 -17.73
C SER A 207 11.27 11.85 -16.44
N ASP A 208 11.36 12.62 -15.35
CA ASP A 208 11.75 12.16 -14.00
C ASP A 208 10.90 10.98 -13.51
N LEU A 209 9.64 10.89 -13.95
CA LEU A 209 8.74 9.78 -13.64
C LEU A 209 9.31 8.44 -14.09
N ASN A 210 9.99 8.40 -15.25
CA ASN A 210 10.60 7.17 -15.75
C ASN A 210 11.72 6.68 -14.81
N ASP A 211 12.49 7.60 -14.21
CA ASP A 211 13.53 7.27 -13.25
C ASP A 211 12.95 6.80 -11.91
N LEU A 212 11.86 7.39 -11.45
CA LEU A 212 11.12 6.92 -10.28
C LEU A 212 10.55 5.51 -10.50
N TYR A 213 9.86 5.27 -11.62
CA TYR A 213 9.34 3.94 -11.96
C TYR A 213 10.45 2.90 -12.06
N ARG A 214 11.56 3.22 -12.73
CA ARG A 214 12.72 2.33 -12.84
C ARG A 214 13.28 1.95 -11.48
N ARG A 215 13.42 2.92 -10.56
CA ARG A 215 13.88 2.66 -9.18
C ARG A 215 12.92 1.74 -8.43
N VAL A 216 11.61 1.98 -8.53
CA VAL A 216 10.58 1.15 -7.88
C VAL A 216 10.63 -0.28 -8.42
N ILE A 217 10.63 -0.45 -9.74
CA ILE A 217 10.68 -1.78 -10.39
C ILE A 217 11.93 -2.55 -9.97
N ASN A 218 13.11 -1.91 -9.99
CA ASN A 218 14.36 -2.57 -9.63
C ASN A 218 14.38 -3.00 -8.16
N ARG A 219 13.90 -2.15 -7.24
CA ARG A 219 13.80 -2.50 -5.82
C ARG A 219 12.79 -3.62 -5.58
N ASN A 220 11.63 -3.55 -6.24
CA ASN A 220 10.59 -4.57 -6.13
C ASN A 220 11.06 -5.94 -6.63
N ASN A 221 11.71 -5.98 -7.79
CA ASN A 221 12.26 -7.22 -8.34
C ASN A 221 13.40 -7.78 -7.47
N ARG A 222 14.22 -6.90 -6.87
CA ARG A 222 15.25 -7.32 -5.92
C ARG A 222 14.62 -7.95 -4.68
N LEU A 223 13.58 -7.33 -4.12
CA LEU A 223 12.88 -7.87 -2.94
C LEU A 223 12.20 -9.21 -3.25
N ALA A 224 11.49 -9.31 -4.38
CA ALA A 224 10.84 -10.56 -4.80
C ALA A 224 11.84 -11.71 -4.93
N ARG A 225 13.02 -11.46 -5.52
CA ARG A 225 14.08 -12.48 -5.60
C ARG A 225 14.63 -12.89 -4.25
N LEU A 226 14.73 -11.96 -3.29
CA LEU A 226 15.18 -12.29 -1.94
C LEU A 226 14.14 -13.16 -1.21
N GLN A 227 12.85 -12.87 -1.39
CA GLN A 227 11.76 -13.67 -0.84
C GLN A 227 11.67 -15.08 -1.44
N GLU A 228 12.07 -15.28 -2.70
CA GLU A 228 12.12 -16.60 -3.32
C GLU A 228 13.29 -17.48 -2.82
N ILE A 229 14.29 -16.86 -2.20
CA ILE A 229 15.50 -17.54 -1.68
C ILE A 229 15.38 -17.88 -0.19
N LEU A 230 14.59 -17.09 0.55
CA LEU A 230 14.27 -17.29 1.97
C LEU A 230 13.21 -18.39 2.14
#